data_AF-Q5F0M6-F1
#
_entry.id   AF-Q5F0M6-F1
#
_cell.length_a   1.000
_cell.length_b   1.000
_cell.length_c   1.000
_cell.angle_alpha   90.00
_cell.angle_beta   90.00
_cell.angle_gamma   90.00
#
_symmetry.space_group_name_H-M   'P 1'
#
loop_
_entity.id
_entity.type
_entity.pdbx_description
1 polymer ?
#
loop_
_entity_poly.entity_id
_entity_poly.type
_entity_poly.pdbx_seq_one_letter_code
_entity_poly.pdbx_strand_id
1 'polypeptide(L)'
;NAEKTLLPGYYSFEWQPPLATISTNTQVGIIDGLTGWVQCVDDYPMETISRRFRYDVALASAVKEMEDDILEGLRSQNVDEFVSGPFTVVIKESCDGMGDVSEKHGCGPIVPEKAVRYSFTIMSISVMNEDNEKVKVFEEMKPNSELCCRPLCLMLADESDHEILTAILGPVIAERESMKTSDLIVEIGDLYRSFQFIFRGTGYDEKLVREVEGLEASGSIYVCTLCDSTRSEASKNMVLHSITRNHAENLERYEIWRSNPYHETADELRDRVKGVSAKPFIETQPSIDALHCDIGNAAEFYRIFQDEIGEVYKNPNTSKEERKRWQSMLDKHLRKKMNLKPIMRMNGNFARKLMTKETVEAVCELVPSEERREILRELMHLYLLMKPVWRSTFPATECPDLLCQYSFNSQRFAELLHTEFSHRYEGKITNYLHKTLAHVPEIIERDGSIGAWASEGNESGNKLFRRFRKMNARQSKSYELEDI
;
A
#
# COMPACT_ATOMS: atom_id res chain seq x y z
N ASN A 1 -34.51 -8.99 -2.80
CA ASN A 1 -35.07 -8.47 -1.52
C ASN A 1 -34.15 -8.69 -0.34
N ALA A 2 -33.62 -9.90 -0.11
CA ALA A 2 -32.72 -10.16 1.02
C ALA A 2 -31.40 -9.36 1.00
N GLU A 3 -30.75 -9.23 -0.17
CA GLU A 3 -29.47 -8.49 -0.28
C GLU A 3 -29.57 -7.00 0.06
N LYS A 4 -30.78 -6.40 -0.01
CA LYS A 4 -30.96 -4.96 0.22
C LYS A 4 -30.54 -4.56 1.62
N THR A 5 -30.67 -5.44 2.61
CA THR A 5 -30.26 -5.17 3.99
C THR A 5 -28.74 -5.15 4.15
N LEU A 6 -28.00 -5.75 3.20
CA LEU A 6 -26.54 -5.87 3.25
C LEU A 6 -25.83 -4.78 2.42
N LEU A 7 -26.58 -4.07 1.58
CA LEU A 7 -26.02 -3.04 0.71
C LEU A 7 -26.02 -1.66 1.39
N PRO A 8 -25.01 -0.81 1.12
CA PRO A 8 -25.02 0.58 1.53
C PRO A 8 -26.29 1.29 1.06
N GLY A 9 -26.87 2.11 1.94
CA GLY A 9 -28.09 2.88 1.68
C GLY A 9 -29.35 2.31 2.33
N TYR A 10 -29.23 1.22 3.10
CA TYR A 10 -30.36 0.61 3.81
C TYR A 10 -30.60 1.19 5.21
N TYR A 11 -29.53 1.29 6.01
CA TYR A 11 -29.63 1.71 7.40
C TYR A 11 -29.69 3.23 7.56
N SER A 12 -30.41 3.68 8.59
CA SER A 12 -30.42 5.09 8.99
C SER A 12 -29.27 5.37 9.95
N PHE A 13 -28.64 6.52 9.78
CA PHE A 13 -27.54 7.01 10.62
C PHE A 13 -27.50 8.54 10.54
N GLU A 14 -26.73 9.17 11.41
CA GLU A 14 -26.46 10.61 11.32
C GLU A 14 -25.02 10.92 11.71
N TRP A 15 -24.56 12.12 11.38
CA TRP A 15 -23.24 12.62 11.77
C TRP A 15 -23.40 13.83 12.67
N GLN A 16 -22.64 13.87 13.76
CA GLN A 16 -22.67 14.95 14.74
C GLN A 16 -21.24 15.51 14.96
N PRO A 17 -20.97 16.77 14.56
CA PRO A 17 -21.82 17.67 13.76
C PRO A 17 -22.06 17.17 12.32
N PRO A 18 -23.05 17.69 11.58
CA PRO A 18 -23.28 17.32 10.19
C PRO A 18 -22.02 17.55 9.32
N LEU A 19 -21.73 16.60 8.43
CA LEU A 19 -20.55 16.68 7.56
C LEU A 19 -20.64 17.87 6.59
N ALA A 20 -19.54 18.61 6.46
CA ALA A 20 -19.46 19.74 5.54
C ALA A 20 -19.59 19.26 4.09
N THR A 21 -20.41 19.94 3.28
CA THR A 21 -20.58 19.69 1.83
C THR A 21 -21.11 18.32 1.40
N ILE A 22 -21.50 17.45 2.34
CA ILE A 22 -22.03 16.11 2.09
C ILE A 22 -23.53 16.09 2.38
N SER A 23 -24.29 15.39 1.53
CA SER A 23 -25.76 15.25 1.68
C SER A 23 -26.12 14.42 2.91
N THR A 24 -27.13 14.87 3.68
CA THR A 24 -27.66 14.15 4.84
C THR A 24 -28.54 12.95 4.47
N ASN A 25 -28.85 12.74 3.17
CA ASN A 25 -29.63 11.59 2.74
C ASN A 25 -28.82 10.30 2.94
N THR A 26 -29.32 9.37 3.77
CA THR A 26 -28.69 8.07 4.04
C THR A 26 -29.09 6.98 3.06
N GLN A 27 -30.17 7.18 2.29
CA GLN A 27 -30.72 6.21 1.34
C GLN A 27 -30.09 6.33 -0.05
N VAL A 28 -28.75 6.34 -0.11
CA VAL A 28 -27.98 6.44 -1.35
C VAL A 28 -27.23 5.14 -1.58
N GLY A 29 -27.51 4.46 -2.69
CA GLY A 29 -26.83 3.24 -3.10
C GLY A 29 -25.61 3.51 -3.97
N ILE A 30 -25.46 2.73 -5.05
CA ILE A 30 -24.40 2.91 -6.03
C ILE A 30 -24.62 4.22 -6.79
N ILE A 31 -23.57 5.02 -6.92
CA ILE A 31 -23.57 6.28 -7.66
C ILE A 31 -22.51 6.27 -8.77
N ASP A 32 -22.72 7.12 -9.78
CA ASP A 32 -21.70 7.39 -10.80
C ASP A 32 -20.55 8.19 -10.16
N GLY A 33 -19.32 7.71 -10.33
CA GLY A 33 -18.13 8.36 -9.76
C GLY A 33 -17.78 9.70 -10.43
N LEU A 34 -18.38 10.02 -11.59
CA LEU A 34 -18.26 11.34 -12.22
C LEU A 34 -19.05 12.46 -11.51
N THR A 35 -19.90 12.11 -10.53
CA THR A 35 -20.56 13.06 -9.62
C THR A 35 -21.20 14.29 -10.29
N GLY A 36 -21.88 14.09 -11.41
CA GLY A 36 -22.60 15.16 -12.11
C GLY A 36 -21.79 15.94 -13.15
N TRP A 37 -20.62 15.43 -13.57
CA TRP A 37 -19.88 15.98 -14.71
C TRP A 37 -20.78 16.03 -15.96
N VAL A 38 -21.04 17.23 -16.46
CA VAL A 38 -21.83 17.42 -17.68
C VAL A 38 -20.92 17.16 -18.87
N GLN A 39 -21.28 16.19 -19.72
CA GLN A 39 -20.55 15.97 -20.96
C GLN A 39 -20.87 17.09 -21.95
N CYS A 40 -19.97 18.07 -22.05
CA CYS A 40 -19.96 19.10 -23.07
C CYS A 40 -18.81 18.84 -24.04
N VAL A 41 -19.03 19.07 -25.34
CA VAL A 41 -18.00 18.89 -26.38
C VAL A 41 -16.86 19.89 -26.22
N ASP A 42 -17.13 21.05 -25.60
CA ASP A 42 -16.14 22.11 -25.37
C ASP A 42 -15.29 21.87 -24.11
N ASP A 43 -15.73 20.98 -23.21
CA ASP A 43 -15.06 20.68 -21.95
C ASP A 43 -14.09 19.50 -22.08
N TYR A 44 -13.27 19.29 -21.05
CA TYR A 44 -12.35 18.14 -21.02
C TYR A 44 -13.13 16.82 -21.14
N PRO A 45 -12.77 15.95 -22.10
CA PRO A 45 -13.49 14.71 -22.32
C PRO A 45 -13.17 13.71 -21.21
N MET A 46 -14.07 13.56 -20.25
CA MET A 46 -13.99 12.54 -19.19
C MET A 46 -14.35 11.16 -19.75
N GLU A 47 -13.42 10.57 -20.50
CA GLU A 47 -13.53 9.25 -21.12
C GLU A 47 -13.22 8.12 -20.13
N THR A 48 -14.10 7.98 -19.14
CA THR A 48 -14.00 6.96 -18.09
C THR A 48 -15.38 6.45 -17.68
N ILE A 49 -15.40 5.27 -17.08
CA ILE A 49 -16.60 4.70 -16.46
C ILE A 49 -16.23 4.38 -15.03
N SER A 50 -17.02 4.90 -14.08
CA SER A 50 -16.79 4.66 -12.66
C SER A 50 -18.08 4.44 -11.90
N ARG A 51 -18.01 3.63 -10.84
CA ARG A 51 -19.08 3.42 -9.88
C ARG A 51 -18.49 3.42 -8.49
N ARG A 52 -19.20 4.03 -7.54
CA ARG A 52 -18.78 4.05 -6.14
C ARG A 52 -19.97 4.04 -5.20
N PHE A 53 -19.69 3.73 -3.94
CA PHE A 53 -20.56 4.11 -2.85
C PHE A 53 -20.15 5.49 -2.32
N ARG A 54 -21.10 6.21 -1.71
CA ARG A 54 -20.75 7.35 -0.86
C ARG A 54 -20.09 6.82 0.41
N TYR A 55 -18.96 7.40 0.79
CA TYR A 55 -18.04 6.77 1.72
C TYR A 55 -18.62 6.63 3.13
N ASP A 56 -19.28 7.66 3.62
CA ASP A 56 -20.01 7.65 4.89
C ASP A 56 -21.09 6.55 4.94
N VAL A 57 -21.84 6.36 3.86
CA VAL A 57 -22.88 5.32 3.76
C VAL A 57 -22.26 3.93 3.76
N ALA A 58 -21.13 3.75 3.05
CA ALA A 58 -20.40 2.49 3.03
C ALA A 58 -19.80 2.15 4.42
N LEU A 59 -19.28 3.15 5.14
CA LEU A 59 -18.76 2.98 6.51
C LEU A 59 -19.87 2.66 7.51
N ALA A 60 -21.00 3.37 7.47
CA ALA A 60 -22.14 3.09 8.34
C ALA A 60 -22.67 1.66 8.11
N SER A 61 -22.75 1.23 6.85
CA SER A 61 -23.12 -0.15 6.51
C SER A 61 -22.10 -1.17 7.03
N ALA A 62 -20.80 -0.89 6.91
CA ALA A 62 -19.74 -1.77 7.38
C ALA A 62 -19.71 -1.89 8.91
N VAL A 63 -19.91 -0.79 9.65
CA VAL A 63 -20.02 -0.80 11.12
C VAL A 63 -21.26 -1.58 11.55
N LYS A 64 -22.41 -1.38 10.88
CA LYS A 64 -23.65 -2.09 11.18
C LYS A 64 -23.55 -3.60 10.93
N GLU A 65 -22.81 -4.01 9.90
CA GLU A 65 -22.54 -5.43 9.64
C GLU A 65 -21.73 -6.10 10.76
N MET A 66 -20.92 -5.32 11.48
CA MET A 66 -20.09 -5.80 12.60
C MET A 66 -20.80 -5.71 13.96
N GLU A 67 -22.12 -5.53 13.98
CA GLU A 67 -22.89 -5.40 15.23
C GLU A 67 -22.64 -6.56 16.20
N ASP A 68 -22.72 -7.81 15.71
CA ASP A 68 -22.52 -8.99 16.55
C ASP A 68 -21.11 -9.05 17.13
N ASP A 69 -20.09 -8.75 16.31
CA ASP A 69 -18.68 -8.72 16.73
C ASP A 69 -18.42 -7.62 17.77
N ILE A 70 -19.04 -6.44 17.61
CA ILE A 70 -18.92 -5.33 18.56
C ILE A 70 -19.55 -5.72 19.90
N LEU A 71 -20.76 -6.29 19.89
CA LEU A 71 -21.47 -6.69 21.11
C LEU A 71 -20.75 -7.84 21.82
N GLU A 72 -20.22 -8.82 21.08
CA GLU A 72 -19.38 -9.88 21.64
C GLU A 72 -18.06 -9.34 22.22
N GLY A 73 -17.45 -8.38 21.53
CA GLY A 73 -16.26 -7.66 21.99
C GLY A 73 -16.47 -6.93 23.31
N LEU A 74 -17.59 -6.21 23.45
CA LEU A 74 -17.96 -5.53 24.69
C LEU A 74 -18.06 -6.52 25.86
N ARG A 75 -18.78 -7.64 25.68
CA ARG A 75 -18.87 -8.71 26.68
C ARG A 75 -17.51 -9.29 27.04
N SER A 76 -16.68 -9.57 26.04
CA SER A 76 -15.37 -10.20 26.24
C SER A 76 -14.38 -9.30 26.99
N GLN A 77 -14.52 -7.98 26.81
CA GLN A 77 -13.70 -6.97 27.50
C GLN A 77 -14.31 -6.52 28.84
N ASN A 78 -15.43 -7.12 29.29
CA ASN A 78 -16.20 -6.70 30.46
C ASN A 78 -16.59 -5.20 30.45
N VAL A 79 -16.87 -4.66 29.26
CA VAL A 79 -17.40 -3.30 29.11
C VAL A 79 -18.92 -3.37 29.15
N ASP A 80 -19.56 -2.43 29.85
CA ASP A 80 -21.01 -2.32 29.91
C ASP A 80 -21.61 -2.27 28.50
N GLU A 81 -22.54 -3.18 28.20
CA GLU A 81 -23.26 -3.22 26.93
C GLU A 81 -24.03 -1.92 26.67
N PHE A 82 -24.35 -1.12 27.69
CA PHE A 82 -25.02 0.18 27.54
C PHE A 82 -24.09 1.35 27.15
N VAL A 83 -22.78 1.13 26.94
CA VAL A 83 -21.84 2.21 26.59
C VAL A 83 -22.19 2.87 25.24
N SER A 84 -22.45 4.17 25.24
CA SER A 84 -22.83 4.90 24.01
C SER A 84 -21.64 5.36 23.16
N GLY A 85 -20.40 5.17 23.60
CA GLY A 85 -19.18 5.63 22.92
C GLY A 85 -18.57 6.91 23.53
N PRO A 86 -17.64 7.58 22.83
CA PRO A 86 -17.26 7.31 21.45
C PRO A 86 -16.43 6.03 21.29
N PHE A 87 -16.79 5.22 20.31
CA PHE A 87 -15.95 4.14 19.81
C PHE A 87 -14.94 4.72 18.81
N THR A 88 -13.69 4.28 18.82
CA THR A 88 -12.72 4.59 17.78
C THR A 88 -12.61 3.44 16.79
N VAL A 89 -12.94 3.70 15.53
CA VAL A 89 -12.79 2.79 14.39
C VAL A 89 -11.53 3.17 13.62
N VAL A 90 -10.61 2.22 13.46
CA VAL A 90 -9.40 2.43 12.65
C VAL A 90 -9.58 1.77 11.28
N ILE A 91 -9.49 2.57 10.22
CA ILE A 91 -9.71 2.15 8.83
C ILE A 91 -8.37 2.08 8.10
N LYS A 92 -8.10 0.95 7.44
CA LYS A 92 -7.06 0.85 6.41
C LYS A 92 -7.67 1.21 5.06
N GLU A 93 -7.11 2.20 4.40
CA GLU A 93 -7.48 2.57 3.03
C GLU A 93 -6.44 2.04 2.04
N SER A 94 -6.90 1.61 0.88
CA SER A 94 -6.04 1.01 -0.14
C SER A 94 -6.52 1.41 -1.54
N CYS A 95 -5.59 1.71 -2.42
CA CYS A 95 -5.86 2.01 -3.81
C CYS A 95 -4.78 1.36 -4.67
N ASP A 96 -5.18 0.75 -5.77
CA ASP A 96 -4.25 0.08 -6.67
C ASP A 96 -4.76 0.10 -8.11
N GLY A 97 -3.83 0.24 -9.05
CA GLY A 97 -4.06 0.17 -10.49
C GLY A 97 -3.82 -1.23 -11.05
N MET A 98 -4.78 -1.73 -11.84
CA MET A 98 -4.67 -3.00 -12.53
C MET A 98 -4.59 -2.81 -14.04
N GLY A 99 -3.59 -3.45 -14.66
CA GLY A 99 -3.47 -3.57 -16.11
C GLY A 99 -4.27 -4.75 -16.68
N ASP A 100 -4.22 -4.92 -18.00
CA ASP A 100 -4.82 -6.05 -18.73
C ASP A 100 -6.32 -6.24 -18.41
N VAL A 101 -7.08 -5.14 -18.42
CA VAL A 101 -8.55 -5.15 -18.26
C VAL A 101 -9.17 -4.87 -19.62
N SER A 102 -9.40 -5.92 -20.41
CA SER A 102 -9.87 -5.76 -21.79
C SER A 102 -11.15 -4.94 -21.89
N GLU A 103 -11.15 -3.97 -22.80
CA GLU A 103 -12.33 -3.17 -23.12
C GLU A 103 -13.42 -4.07 -23.73
N LYS A 104 -14.68 -3.83 -23.38
CA LYS A 104 -15.82 -4.49 -24.04
C LYS A 104 -16.24 -3.69 -25.27
N HIS A 105 -16.68 -4.36 -26.32
CA HIS A 105 -17.49 -3.67 -27.33
C HIS A 105 -18.82 -3.18 -26.73
N GLY A 106 -19.41 -2.14 -27.30
CA GLY A 106 -20.71 -1.62 -26.88
C GLY A 106 -20.80 -0.11 -26.97
N CYS A 107 -21.94 0.44 -26.55
CA CYS A 107 -22.13 1.89 -26.42
C CYS A 107 -21.39 2.41 -25.18
N GLY A 108 -20.93 3.66 -25.24
CA GLY A 108 -20.18 4.32 -24.16
C GLY A 108 -18.88 4.95 -24.69
N PRO A 109 -18.17 5.72 -23.86
CA PRO A 109 -16.89 6.29 -24.24
C PRO A 109 -15.86 5.19 -24.52
N ILE A 110 -14.81 5.55 -25.24
CA ILE A 110 -13.59 4.74 -25.30
C ILE A 110 -13.00 4.74 -23.89
N VAL A 111 -12.59 3.59 -23.38
CA VAL A 111 -12.02 3.47 -22.04
C VAL A 111 -10.69 2.75 -22.09
N PRO A 112 -9.72 3.08 -21.22
CA PRO A 112 -8.44 2.40 -21.21
C PRO A 112 -8.58 0.93 -20.80
N GLU A 113 -7.66 0.07 -21.24
CA GLU A 113 -7.58 -1.34 -20.81
C GLU A 113 -6.93 -1.52 -19.42
N LYS A 114 -7.24 -0.58 -18.52
CA LYS A 114 -6.76 -0.49 -17.15
C LYS A 114 -7.94 -0.15 -16.25
N ALA A 115 -7.85 -0.54 -14.98
CA ALA A 115 -8.81 -0.14 -13.97
C ALA A 115 -8.08 0.29 -12.71
N VAL A 116 -8.69 1.17 -11.93
CA VAL A 116 -8.24 1.52 -10.58
C VAL A 116 -9.32 1.11 -9.60
N ARG A 117 -8.90 0.54 -8.47
CA ARG A 117 -9.82 0.12 -7.41
C ARG A 117 -9.40 0.72 -6.07
N TYR A 118 -10.30 1.52 -5.52
CA TYR A 118 -10.20 2.06 -4.18
C TYR A 118 -11.05 1.21 -3.22
N SER A 119 -10.51 0.87 -2.06
CA SER A 119 -11.13 -0.03 -1.09
C SER A 119 -10.72 0.32 0.34
N PHE A 120 -11.46 -0.17 1.32
CA PHE A 120 -11.14 0.01 2.73
C PHE A 120 -11.40 -1.26 3.54
N THR A 121 -10.77 -1.33 4.72
CA THR A 121 -10.96 -2.41 5.71
C THR A 121 -11.05 -1.80 7.10
N ILE A 122 -12.02 -2.23 7.90
CA ILE A 122 -12.06 -1.93 9.33
C ILE A 122 -11.02 -2.82 10.02
N MET A 123 -9.99 -2.20 10.58
CA MET A 123 -8.86 -2.90 11.19
C MET A 123 -9.10 -3.19 12.67
N SER A 124 -9.69 -2.23 13.37
CA SER A 124 -10.03 -2.39 14.79
C SER A 124 -11.14 -1.45 15.19
N ILE A 125 -11.89 -1.84 16.22
CA ILE A 125 -12.85 -1.00 16.92
C ILE A 125 -12.48 -1.04 18.40
N SER A 126 -12.44 0.12 19.04
CA SER A 126 -12.03 0.27 20.43
C SER A 126 -12.91 1.26 21.17
N VAL A 127 -12.99 1.14 22.49
CA VAL A 127 -13.77 2.01 23.37
C VAL A 127 -13.02 2.19 24.69
N MET A 128 -13.32 3.26 25.42
CA MET A 128 -12.81 3.44 26.78
C MET A 128 -13.62 2.58 27.75
N ASN A 129 -12.97 1.81 28.61
CA ASN A 129 -13.62 1.08 29.70
C ASN A 129 -13.83 1.97 30.95
N GLU A 130 -14.41 1.42 32.01
CA GLU A 130 -14.67 2.14 33.28
C GLU A 130 -13.39 2.67 33.95
N ASP A 131 -12.24 2.02 33.70
CA ASP A 131 -10.92 2.42 34.21
C ASP A 131 -10.22 3.48 33.35
N ASN A 132 -10.91 4.03 32.33
CA ASN A 132 -10.37 4.94 31.31
C ASN A 132 -9.20 4.33 30.50
N GLU A 133 -9.19 3.02 30.32
CA GLU A 133 -8.27 2.33 29.43
C GLU A 133 -8.93 2.08 28.07
N LYS A 134 -8.17 2.32 26.99
CA LYS A 134 -8.65 2.06 25.63
C LYS A 134 -8.53 0.57 25.32
N VAL A 135 -9.66 -0.12 25.28
CA VAL A 135 -9.72 -1.56 24.99
C VAL A 135 -10.23 -1.81 23.57
N LYS A 136 -9.70 -2.84 22.89
CA LYS A 136 -10.17 -3.26 21.57
C LYS A 136 -11.35 -4.22 21.74
N VAL A 137 -12.51 -3.85 21.20
CA VAL A 137 -13.68 -4.74 21.12
C VAL A 137 -13.64 -5.57 19.85
N PHE A 138 -12.95 -5.10 18.81
CA PHE A 138 -12.70 -5.86 17.59
C PHE A 138 -11.29 -5.60 17.07
N GLU A 139 -10.65 -6.64 16.54
CA GLU A 139 -9.39 -6.57 15.79
C GLU A 139 -9.41 -7.58 14.65
N GLU A 140 -9.18 -7.12 13.41
CA GLU A 140 -9.15 -7.98 12.24
C GLU A 140 -7.91 -8.89 12.27
N MET A 141 -8.15 -10.19 12.42
CA MET A 141 -7.09 -11.19 12.57
C MET A 141 -6.45 -11.60 11.23
N LYS A 142 -7.11 -11.32 10.11
CA LYS A 142 -6.62 -11.62 8.75
C LYS A 142 -6.73 -10.41 7.83
N PRO A 143 -6.04 -9.28 8.14
CA PRO A 143 -6.22 -8.00 7.43
C PRO A 143 -5.71 -7.99 5.98
N ASN A 144 -5.07 -9.08 5.55
CA ASN A 144 -4.60 -9.30 4.18
C ASN A 144 -5.51 -10.25 3.38
N SER A 145 -6.66 -10.64 3.93
CA SER A 145 -7.66 -11.42 3.19
C SER A 145 -8.48 -10.51 2.26
N GLU A 146 -8.83 -11.03 1.10
CA GLU A 146 -9.79 -10.39 0.20
C GLU A 146 -11.21 -10.28 0.79
N LEU A 147 -11.53 -11.04 1.86
CA LEU A 147 -12.87 -11.08 2.46
C LEU A 147 -13.18 -9.84 3.31
N CYS A 148 -12.18 -9.24 3.95
CA CYS A 148 -12.34 -8.02 4.76
C CYS A 148 -12.08 -6.73 3.95
N CYS A 149 -11.70 -6.86 2.68
CA CYS A 149 -11.39 -5.74 1.79
C CYS A 149 -12.65 -5.30 1.04
N ARG A 150 -13.26 -4.19 1.48
CA ARG A 150 -14.54 -3.68 0.98
C ARG A 150 -14.30 -2.71 -0.18
N PRO A 151 -14.81 -3.00 -1.40
CA PRO A 151 -14.66 -2.08 -2.53
C PRO A 151 -15.50 -0.82 -2.31
N LEU A 152 -14.90 0.35 -2.56
CA LEU A 152 -15.56 1.64 -2.41
C LEU A 152 -15.77 2.33 -3.75
N CYS A 153 -14.73 2.38 -4.60
CA CYS A 153 -14.78 3.01 -5.90
C CYS A 153 -14.05 2.16 -6.95
N LEU A 154 -14.74 1.90 -8.05
CA LEU A 154 -14.24 1.21 -9.23
C LEU A 154 -14.20 2.19 -10.39
N MET A 155 -13.12 2.22 -11.14
CA MET A 155 -13.02 3.02 -12.37
C MET A 155 -12.22 2.30 -13.45
N LEU A 156 -12.65 2.44 -14.71
CA LEU A 156 -11.85 2.10 -15.87
C LEU A 156 -11.00 3.32 -16.23
N ALA A 157 -9.79 3.37 -15.67
CA ALA A 157 -8.85 4.48 -15.79
C ALA A 157 -7.40 3.96 -15.69
N ASP A 158 -6.45 4.75 -16.19
CA ASP A 158 -5.04 4.56 -15.89
C ASP A 158 -4.70 5.29 -14.60
N GLU A 159 -4.05 4.63 -13.64
CA GLU A 159 -3.58 5.29 -12.41
C GLU A 159 -2.57 6.42 -12.68
N SER A 160 -1.97 6.43 -13.88
CA SER A 160 -1.05 7.47 -14.33
C SER A 160 -1.73 8.64 -15.05
N ASP A 161 -3.05 8.57 -15.25
CA ASP A 161 -3.86 9.71 -15.71
C ASP A 161 -4.31 10.51 -14.49
N HIS A 162 -3.52 11.52 -14.13
CA HIS A 162 -3.71 12.29 -12.90
C HIS A 162 -5.02 13.07 -12.91
N GLU A 163 -5.41 13.60 -14.06
CA GLU A 163 -6.64 14.35 -14.26
C GLU A 163 -7.88 13.49 -13.98
N ILE A 164 -7.96 12.30 -14.59
CA ILE A 164 -9.08 11.38 -14.34
C ILE A 164 -9.07 10.88 -12.89
N LEU A 165 -7.90 10.50 -12.37
CA LEU A 165 -7.78 9.95 -11.01
C LEU A 165 -8.23 10.98 -9.97
N THR A 166 -7.76 12.23 -10.07
CA THR A 166 -8.14 13.30 -9.15
C THR A 166 -9.60 13.71 -9.29
N ALA A 167 -10.15 13.71 -10.50
CA ALA A 167 -11.57 14.01 -10.72
C ALA A 167 -12.50 12.98 -10.05
N ILE A 168 -12.17 11.69 -10.14
CA ILE A 168 -13.00 10.62 -9.56
C ILE A 168 -12.78 10.49 -8.05
N LEU A 169 -11.53 10.54 -7.58
CA LEU A 169 -11.22 10.35 -6.16
C LEU A 169 -11.40 11.63 -5.33
N GLY A 170 -11.42 12.81 -5.94
CA GLY A 170 -11.62 14.10 -5.24
C GLY A 170 -12.82 14.10 -4.29
N PRO A 171 -14.03 13.72 -4.74
CA PRO A 171 -15.19 13.57 -3.85
C PRO A 171 -15.00 12.56 -2.72
N VAL A 172 -14.30 11.44 -2.96
CA VAL A 172 -14.01 10.43 -1.92
C VAL A 172 -13.09 11.02 -0.84
N ILE A 173 -12.09 11.80 -1.24
CA ILE A 173 -11.19 12.47 -0.29
C ILE A 173 -11.89 13.60 0.47
N ALA A 174 -12.76 14.38 -0.19
CA ALA A 174 -13.58 15.40 0.49
C ALA A 174 -14.51 14.77 1.54
N GLU A 175 -15.09 13.60 1.22
CA GLU A 175 -15.87 12.80 2.16
C GLU A 175 -15.02 12.34 3.36
N ARG A 176 -13.85 11.76 3.09
CA ARG A 176 -12.86 11.34 4.11
C ARG A 176 -12.47 12.47 5.06
N GLU A 177 -12.10 13.63 4.54
CA GLU A 177 -11.65 14.76 5.37
C GLU A 177 -12.78 15.29 6.27
N SER A 178 -14.01 15.33 5.76
CA SER A 178 -15.15 15.80 6.54
C SER A 178 -15.48 14.84 7.69
N MET A 179 -15.32 13.53 7.49
CA MET A 179 -15.58 12.51 8.51
C MET A 179 -14.58 12.51 9.68
N LYS A 180 -13.38 13.10 9.52
CA LYS A 180 -12.37 13.16 10.59
C LYS A 180 -12.75 14.06 11.77
N THR A 181 -13.69 14.98 11.58
CA THR A 181 -14.08 15.99 12.58
C THR A 181 -15.51 15.82 13.09
N SER A 182 -16.10 14.65 12.84
CA SER A 182 -17.48 14.33 13.21
C SER A 182 -17.60 12.90 13.71
N ASP A 183 -18.63 12.66 14.52
CA ASP A 183 -18.97 11.36 15.07
C ASP A 183 -20.14 10.77 14.27
N LEU A 184 -20.02 9.52 13.82
CA LEU A 184 -21.13 8.75 13.27
C LEU A 184 -22.01 8.25 14.40
N ILE A 185 -23.30 8.51 14.33
CA ILE A 185 -24.31 7.96 15.24
C ILE A 185 -25.11 6.90 14.50
N VAL A 186 -25.02 5.66 14.95
CA VAL A 186 -25.73 4.51 14.36
C VAL A 186 -26.21 3.56 15.45
N GLU A 187 -27.35 2.92 15.21
CA GLU A 187 -27.93 1.94 16.12
C GLU A 187 -27.17 0.61 16.09
N ILE A 188 -26.68 0.14 17.23
CA ILE A 188 -25.95 -1.12 17.43
C ILE A 188 -26.48 -1.80 18.70
N GLY A 189 -27.14 -2.95 18.55
CA GLY A 189 -27.80 -3.66 19.66
C GLY A 189 -28.87 -2.82 20.34
N ASP A 190 -29.80 -2.26 19.55
CA ASP A 190 -30.92 -1.42 19.98
C ASP A 190 -30.52 -0.09 20.69
N LEU A 191 -29.25 0.31 20.63
CA LEU A 191 -28.74 1.56 21.20
C LEU A 191 -28.03 2.40 20.15
N TYR A 192 -28.28 3.71 20.14
CA TYR A 192 -27.49 4.64 19.34
C TYR A 192 -26.11 4.83 19.96
N ARG A 193 -25.06 4.54 19.19
CA ARG A 193 -23.67 4.66 19.61
C ARG A 193 -22.92 5.62 18.69
N SER A 194 -21.98 6.36 19.28
CA SER A 194 -21.07 7.28 18.59
C SER A 194 -19.80 6.56 18.15
N PHE A 195 -19.36 6.80 16.91
CA PHE A 195 -18.13 6.27 16.32
C PHE A 195 -17.28 7.37 15.69
N GLN A 196 -16.01 7.38 16.05
CA GLN A 196 -14.96 8.25 15.50
C GLN A 196 -14.04 7.44 14.60
N PHE A 197 -13.62 8.03 13.48
CA PHE A 197 -12.83 7.34 12.47
C PHE A 197 -11.39 7.84 12.39
N ILE A 198 -10.46 6.90 12.35
CA ILE A 198 -9.05 7.15 12.05
C ILE A 198 -8.73 6.46 10.73
N PHE A 199 -8.45 7.26 9.70
CA PHE A 199 -8.11 6.77 8.37
C PHE A 199 -6.59 6.62 8.23
N ARG A 200 -6.13 5.42 7.86
CA ARG A 200 -4.73 5.10 7.57
C ARG A 200 -4.58 4.65 6.13
N GLY A 201 -4.13 5.56 5.27
CA GLY A 201 -3.84 5.25 3.89
C GLY A 201 -2.49 4.55 3.75
N THR A 202 -2.48 3.21 3.82
CA THR A 202 -1.24 2.40 3.80
C THR A 202 -1.17 1.38 2.67
N GLY A 203 -2.31 0.95 2.12
CA GLY A 203 -2.35 -0.08 1.07
C GLY A 203 -2.15 0.49 -0.33
N TYR A 204 -1.06 1.24 -0.52
CA TYR A 204 -0.66 1.88 -1.78
C TYR A 204 0.73 1.39 -2.15
N ASP A 205 0.98 1.11 -3.43
CA ASP A 205 2.34 0.86 -3.89
C ASP A 205 3.16 2.17 -3.92
N GLU A 206 4.50 2.07 -3.95
CA GLU A 206 5.34 3.27 -3.95
C GLU A 206 5.09 4.19 -5.15
N LYS A 207 4.69 3.64 -6.30
CA LYS A 207 4.41 4.44 -7.49
C LYS A 207 3.23 5.36 -7.23
N LEU A 208 2.13 4.82 -6.72
CA LEU A 208 0.92 5.56 -6.41
C LEU A 208 1.12 6.51 -5.24
N VAL A 209 1.85 6.12 -4.18
CA VAL A 209 2.20 7.04 -3.08
C VAL A 209 2.92 8.28 -3.62
N ARG A 210 3.91 8.09 -4.51
CA ARG A 210 4.64 9.23 -5.09
C ARG A 210 3.74 10.14 -5.91
N GLU A 211 2.85 9.56 -6.71
CA GLU A 211 1.90 10.30 -7.54
C GLU A 211 0.94 11.15 -6.69
N VAL A 212 0.33 10.56 -5.66
CA VAL A 212 -0.71 11.25 -4.85
C VAL A 212 -0.16 12.21 -3.80
N GLU A 213 1.11 12.02 -3.39
CA GLU A 213 1.87 12.92 -2.51
C GLU A 213 2.77 13.91 -3.28
N GLY A 214 2.64 13.99 -4.60
CA GLY A 214 3.34 15.00 -5.40
C GLY A 214 4.87 14.87 -5.48
N LEU A 215 5.38 13.67 -5.21
CA LEU A 215 6.80 13.33 -5.25
C LEU A 215 7.21 12.93 -6.67
N GLU A 216 8.45 13.24 -7.04
CA GLU A 216 9.04 12.68 -8.26
C GLU A 216 8.98 11.14 -8.27
N ALA A 217 8.90 10.57 -9.47
CA ALA A 217 8.78 9.13 -9.69
C ALA A 217 9.94 8.30 -9.07
N SER A 218 9.73 6.98 -8.95
CA SER A 218 10.61 6.04 -8.22
C SER A 218 12.08 6.00 -8.69
N GLY A 219 12.36 6.47 -9.91
CA GLY A 219 13.71 6.61 -10.47
C GLY A 219 14.47 7.87 -10.03
N SER A 220 13.85 8.77 -9.26
CA SER A 220 14.46 10.02 -8.78
C SER A 220 15.74 9.77 -7.95
N ILE A 221 16.56 10.82 -7.83
CA ILE A 221 17.64 10.85 -6.84
C ILE A 221 17.09 10.83 -5.42
N TYR A 222 15.88 11.35 -5.16
CA TYR A 222 15.23 11.30 -3.85
C TYR A 222 14.59 9.93 -3.66
N VAL A 223 15.35 9.05 -3.00
CA VAL A 223 15.13 7.60 -3.02
C VAL A 223 13.95 7.16 -2.16
N CYS A 224 13.67 7.90 -1.08
CA CYS A 224 12.67 7.52 -0.10
C CYS A 224 11.36 8.28 -0.31
N THR A 225 10.26 7.77 0.25
CA THR A 225 8.99 8.49 0.43
C THR A 225 8.83 8.99 1.87
N LEU A 226 9.75 8.63 2.77
CA LEU A 226 9.67 8.86 4.22
C LEU A 226 10.71 9.87 4.71
N CYS A 227 11.91 9.88 4.12
CA CYS A 227 12.99 10.82 4.45
C CYS A 227 13.49 11.56 3.21
N ASP A 228 14.35 12.56 3.42
CA ASP A 228 14.84 13.45 2.35
C ASP A 228 16.13 12.98 1.68
N SER A 229 16.66 11.82 2.05
CA SER A 229 17.95 11.36 1.55
C SER A 229 17.95 11.15 0.05
N THR A 230 19.07 11.54 -0.57
CA THR A 230 19.35 11.18 -1.94
C THR A 230 19.86 9.74 -2.03
N ARG A 231 19.83 9.16 -3.24
CA ARG A 231 20.27 7.80 -3.53
C ARG A 231 21.75 7.59 -3.23
N SER A 232 22.57 8.63 -3.45
CA SER A 232 24.00 8.61 -3.14
C SER A 232 24.23 8.64 -1.62
N GLU A 233 23.55 9.54 -0.90
CA GLU A 233 23.65 9.61 0.57
C GLU A 233 23.17 8.34 1.24
N ALA A 234 22.01 7.81 0.83
CA ALA A 234 21.45 6.57 1.34
C ALA A 234 22.32 5.34 1.04
N SER A 235 23.18 5.39 0.01
CA SER A 235 24.15 4.32 -0.25
C SER A 235 25.39 4.38 0.65
N LYS A 236 25.72 5.57 1.17
CA LYS A 236 26.86 5.79 2.09
C LYS A 236 26.47 5.50 3.53
N ASN A 237 25.28 5.95 3.94
CA ASN A 237 24.69 5.64 5.24
C ASN A 237 23.36 4.94 4.97
N MET A 238 23.30 3.62 5.17
CA MET A 238 22.12 2.83 4.80
C MET A 238 21.07 2.69 5.91
N VAL A 239 21.47 2.86 7.19
CA VAL A 239 20.64 2.46 8.34
C VAL A 239 20.24 3.63 9.25
N LEU A 240 20.99 4.73 9.28
CA LEU A 240 20.71 5.85 10.18
C LEU A 240 19.95 6.96 9.46
N HIS A 241 18.62 6.85 9.46
CA HIS A 241 17.69 7.85 8.93
C HIS A 241 16.46 7.93 9.83
N SER A 242 15.80 9.08 9.85
CA SER A 242 14.51 9.27 10.51
C SER A 242 13.42 9.59 9.49
N ILE A 243 12.18 9.30 9.81
CA ILE A 243 11.03 9.75 9.01
C ILE A 243 10.87 11.26 9.20
N THR A 244 10.82 12.00 8.10
CA THR A 244 10.62 13.47 8.11
C THR A 244 9.37 13.85 7.34
N ARG A 245 9.16 13.26 6.16
CA ARG A 245 8.08 13.63 5.26
C ARG A 245 6.72 13.22 5.80
N ASN A 246 5.76 14.11 5.63
CA ASN A 246 4.34 13.89 5.85
C ASN A 246 3.53 14.76 4.87
N HIS A 247 2.22 14.49 4.79
CA HIS A 247 1.34 15.17 3.84
C HIS A 247 1.32 16.70 4.00
N ALA A 248 1.25 17.19 5.23
CA ALA A 248 1.21 18.63 5.51
C ALA A 248 2.50 19.31 5.06
N GLU A 249 3.66 18.71 5.35
CA GLU A 249 4.95 19.21 4.89
C GLU A 249 5.07 19.19 3.36
N ASN A 250 4.56 18.15 2.68
CA ASN A 250 4.58 18.10 1.22
C ASN A 250 3.73 19.23 0.61
N LEU A 251 2.57 19.57 1.19
CA LEU A 251 1.76 20.71 0.75
C LEU A 251 2.53 22.03 0.88
N GLU A 252 3.23 22.25 2.00
CA GLU A 252 4.05 23.44 2.20
C GLU A 252 5.22 23.50 1.21
N ARG A 253 5.91 22.37 1.00
CA ARG A 253 7.00 22.25 0.01
C ARG A 253 6.53 22.54 -1.40
N TYR A 254 5.33 22.09 -1.77
CA TYR A 254 4.73 22.42 -3.06
C TYR A 254 4.46 23.92 -3.21
N GLU A 255 3.98 24.61 -2.17
CA GLU A 255 3.77 26.06 -2.27
C GLU A 255 5.10 26.82 -2.42
N ILE A 256 6.19 26.34 -1.81
CA ILE A 256 7.54 26.86 -2.04
C ILE A 256 7.98 26.60 -3.50
N TRP A 257 7.77 25.39 -4.02
CA TRP A 257 8.07 25.03 -5.40
C TRP A 257 7.32 25.94 -6.40
N ARG A 258 6.00 26.11 -6.20
CA ARG A 258 5.13 26.87 -7.10
C ARG A 258 5.42 28.37 -7.07
N SER A 259 5.70 28.93 -5.89
CA SER A 259 5.90 30.38 -5.74
C SER A 259 7.36 30.83 -5.93
N ASN A 260 8.33 29.91 -5.77
CA ASN A 260 9.77 30.18 -5.81
C ASN A 260 10.16 31.50 -5.12
N PRO A 261 9.90 31.64 -3.80
CA PRO A 261 10.05 32.91 -3.10
C PRO A 261 11.52 33.36 -2.96
N TYR A 262 12.47 32.45 -3.19
CA TYR A 262 13.90 32.70 -3.12
C TYR A 262 14.56 32.93 -4.49
N HIS A 263 13.78 32.89 -5.58
CA HIS A 263 14.26 33.07 -6.95
C HIS A 263 15.43 32.13 -7.33
N GLU A 264 15.35 30.90 -6.87
CA GLU A 264 16.35 29.86 -7.12
C GLU A 264 16.24 29.32 -8.55
N THR A 265 17.35 28.78 -9.05
CA THR A 265 17.34 27.99 -10.29
C THR A 265 16.55 26.70 -10.11
N ALA A 266 16.21 26.02 -11.20
CA ALA A 266 15.42 24.79 -11.15
C ALA A 266 16.08 23.70 -10.27
N ASP A 267 17.40 23.52 -10.36
CA ASP A 267 18.11 22.50 -9.59
C ASP A 267 18.20 22.85 -8.09
N GLU A 268 18.44 24.13 -7.78
CA GLU A 268 18.47 24.63 -6.39
C GLU A 268 17.09 24.52 -5.74
N LEU A 269 16.03 24.94 -6.44
CA LEU A 269 14.65 24.85 -5.94
C LEU A 269 14.22 23.40 -5.75
N ARG A 270 14.54 22.53 -6.72
CA ARG A 270 14.30 21.08 -6.63
C ARG A 270 14.99 20.46 -5.42
N ASP A 271 16.21 20.91 -5.10
CA ASP A 271 16.90 20.47 -3.90
C ASP A 271 16.30 21.04 -2.62
N ARG A 272 15.87 22.29 -2.61
CA ARG A 272 15.17 22.89 -1.46
C ARG A 272 13.92 22.11 -1.07
N VAL A 273 13.09 21.74 -2.06
CA VAL A 273 11.82 21.03 -1.83
C VAL A 273 11.98 19.51 -1.82
N LYS A 274 13.21 19.01 -1.99
CA LYS A 274 13.57 17.57 -1.97
C LYS A 274 12.69 16.73 -2.92
N GLY A 275 12.45 17.25 -4.12
CA GLY A 275 11.71 16.55 -5.17
C GLY A 275 10.17 16.53 -5.03
N VAL A 276 9.58 17.45 -4.25
CA VAL A 276 8.14 17.73 -4.30
C VAL A 276 7.87 18.74 -5.42
N SER A 277 7.32 18.26 -6.54
CA SER A 277 7.11 19.09 -7.75
C SER A 277 5.66 19.16 -8.22
N ALA A 278 4.77 18.40 -7.59
CA ALA A 278 3.33 18.42 -7.82
C ALA A 278 2.59 18.60 -6.48
N LYS A 279 1.33 19.02 -6.53
CA LYS A 279 0.54 19.25 -5.32
C LYS A 279 0.00 17.92 -4.80
N PRO A 280 0.29 17.53 -3.55
CA PRO A 280 -0.36 16.40 -2.92
C PRO A 280 -1.88 16.55 -2.90
N PHE A 281 -2.63 15.46 -3.07
CA PHE A 281 -4.09 15.49 -3.00
C PHE A 281 -4.73 14.36 -2.17
N ILE A 282 -4.00 13.27 -1.90
CA ILE A 282 -4.42 12.22 -0.95
C ILE A 282 -3.38 12.17 0.16
N GLU A 283 -3.82 12.36 1.40
CA GLU A 283 -2.97 12.10 2.57
C GLU A 283 -2.73 10.59 2.73
N THR A 284 -1.47 10.20 2.72
CA THR A 284 -1.03 8.84 2.99
C THR A 284 -0.31 8.74 4.34
N GLN A 285 -0.41 7.58 4.99
CA GLN A 285 0.33 7.32 6.21
C GLN A 285 1.79 6.99 5.83
N PRO A 286 2.82 7.69 6.38
CA PRO A 286 4.22 7.43 6.05
C PRO A 286 4.68 6.03 6.51
N SER A 287 4.52 5.01 5.65
CA SER A 287 4.79 3.61 5.98
C SER A 287 5.44 2.85 4.80
N ILE A 288 5.55 1.53 4.92
CA ILE A 288 6.11 0.62 3.91
C ILE A 288 5.02 -0.38 3.50
N ASP A 289 4.80 -0.56 2.20
CA ASP A 289 4.00 -1.69 1.75
C ASP A 289 4.80 -3.00 1.80
N ALA A 290 4.38 -3.92 2.67
CA ALA A 290 5.08 -5.18 2.91
C ALA A 290 5.12 -6.08 1.67
N LEU A 291 4.09 -6.05 0.81
CA LEU A 291 4.03 -6.88 -0.39
C LEU A 291 5.04 -6.39 -1.45
N HIS A 292 4.99 -5.12 -1.81
CA HIS A 292 5.92 -4.55 -2.79
C HIS A 292 7.35 -4.46 -2.26
N CYS A 293 7.54 -4.31 -0.95
CA CYS A 293 8.85 -4.45 -0.30
C CYS A 293 9.46 -5.84 -0.54
N ASP A 294 8.70 -6.91 -0.30
CA ASP A 294 9.15 -8.28 -0.57
C ASP A 294 9.49 -8.50 -2.06
N ILE A 295 8.63 -8.02 -2.97
CA ILE A 295 8.83 -8.17 -4.41
C ILE A 295 10.09 -7.40 -4.85
N GLY A 296 10.26 -6.17 -4.38
CA GLY A 296 11.40 -5.31 -4.69
C GLY A 296 12.72 -5.90 -4.19
N ASN A 297 12.75 -6.36 -2.93
CA ASN A 297 13.93 -6.97 -2.34
C ASN A 297 14.26 -8.32 -3.01
N ALA A 298 13.26 -9.16 -3.32
CA ALA A 298 13.49 -10.40 -4.05
C ALA A 298 14.02 -10.18 -5.47
N ALA A 299 13.53 -9.15 -6.17
CA ALA A 299 14.05 -8.77 -7.47
C ALA A 299 15.51 -8.30 -7.38
N GLU A 300 15.89 -7.63 -6.30
CA GLU A 300 17.27 -7.21 -6.07
C GLU A 300 18.19 -8.41 -5.75
N PHE A 301 17.76 -9.33 -4.89
CA PHE A 301 18.49 -10.57 -4.62
C PHE A 301 18.64 -11.44 -5.88
N TYR A 302 17.60 -11.51 -6.72
CA TYR A 302 17.69 -12.20 -8.01
C TYR A 302 18.80 -11.62 -8.90
N ARG A 303 19.00 -10.30 -8.89
CA ARG A 303 20.11 -9.64 -9.60
C ARG A 303 21.46 -9.92 -8.95
N ILE A 304 21.54 -9.93 -7.61
CA ILE A 304 22.76 -10.34 -6.88
C ILE A 304 23.15 -11.76 -7.30
N PHE A 305 22.21 -12.71 -7.31
CA PHE A 305 22.48 -14.09 -7.73
C PHE A 305 23.03 -14.17 -9.16
N GLN A 306 22.52 -13.38 -10.09
CA GLN A 306 23.05 -13.29 -11.45
C GLN A 306 24.48 -12.75 -11.49
N ASP A 307 24.75 -11.69 -10.75
CA ASP A 307 26.07 -11.06 -10.69
C ASP A 307 27.12 -11.97 -10.00
N GLU A 308 26.73 -12.75 -8.99
CA GLU A 308 27.60 -13.72 -8.31
C GLU A 308 27.94 -14.93 -9.20
N ILE A 309 26.98 -15.43 -9.98
CA ILE A 309 27.24 -16.50 -10.98
C ILE A 309 28.26 -16.01 -12.02
N GLY A 310 28.20 -14.73 -12.37
CA GLY A 310 29.07 -14.11 -13.36
C GLY A 310 30.39 -13.57 -12.84
N GLU A 311 30.61 -13.59 -11.53
CA GLU A 311 31.73 -12.92 -10.86
C GLU A 311 31.93 -11.47 -11.31
N VAL A 312 30.84 -10.69 -11.40
CA VAL A 312 30.85 -9.30 -11.94
C VAL A 312 31.82 -8.39 -11.18
N TYR A 313 32.08 -8.67 -9.90
CA TYR A 313 33.08 -7.98 -9.09
C TYR A 313 34.52 -8.09 -9.66
N LYS A 314 34.84 -9.11 -10.46
CA LYS A 314 36.12 -9.24 -11.18
C LYS A 314 36.13 -8.54 -12.54
N ASN A 315 34.98 -8.51 -13.22
CA ASN A 315 34.86 -7.93 -14.55
C ASN A 315 33.63 -7.03 -14.69
N PRO A 316 33.74 -5.74 -14.31
CA PRO A 316 32.60 -4.82 -14.30
C PRO A 316 32.04 -4.54 -15.70
N ASN A 317 32.84 -4.69 -16.76
CA ASN A 317 32.47 -4.40 -18.15
C ASN A 317 31.90 -5.65 -18.87
N THR A 318 30.93 -6.31 -18.25
CA THR A 318 30.27 -7.49 -18.85
C THR A 318 29.31 -7.10 -19.98
N SER A 319 29.31 -7.87 -21.07
CA SER A 319 28.35 -7.72 -22.18
C SER A 319 26.90 -8.05 -21.80
N LYS A 320 25.93 -7.59 -22.60
CA LYS A 320 24.52 -7.92 -22.40
C LYS A 320 24.25 -9.40 -22.65
N GLU A 321 24.98 -10.01 -23.57
CA GLU A 321 24.89 -11.42 -23.94
C GLU A 321 25.31 -12.33 -22.79
N GLU A 322 26.40 -12.00 -22.09
CA GLU A 322 26.87 -12.73 -20.91
C GLU A 322 25.88 -12.62 -19.74
N ARG A 323 25.37 -11.42 -19.46
CA ARG A 323 24.32 -11.24 -18.43
C ARG A 323 23.08 -12.09 -18.72
N LYS A 324 22.64 -12.15 -19.98
CA LYS A 324 21.54 -13.05 -20.41
C LYS A 324 21.89 -14.53 -20.22
N ARG A 325 23.15 -14.92 -20.46
CA ARG A 325 23.61 -16.30 -20.22
C ARG A 325 23.52 -16.65 -18.73
N TRP A 326 23.97 -15.79 -17.82
CA TRP A 326 23.90 -16.03 -16.38
C TRP A 326 22.46 -16.06 -15.87
N GLN A 327 21.60 -15.17 -16.36
CA GLN A 327 20.16 -15.24 -16.11
C GLN A 327 19.58 -16.60 -16.52
N SER A 328 19.87 -17.06 -17.74
CA SER A 328 19.38 -18.35 -18.23
C SER A 328 19.90 -19.54 -17.39
N MET A 329 21.16 -19.47 -16.94
CA MET A 329 21.74 -20.47 -16.05
C MET A 329 21.02 -20.51 -14.69
N LEU A 330 20.82 -19.36 -14.06
CA LEU A 330 20.08 -19.23 -12.80
C LEU A 330 18.66 -19.78 -12.94
N ASP A 331 17.93 -19.35 -13.97
CA ASP A 331 16.56 -19.78 -14.25
C ASP A 331 16.44 -21.30 -14.44
N LYS A 332 17.37 -21.90 -15.18
CA LYS A 332 17.41 -23.35 -15.40
C LYS A 332 17.68 -24.09 -14.09
N HIS A 333 18.55 -23.55 -13.24
CA HIS A 333 18.90 -24.16 -11.97
C HIS A 333 17.79 -24.04 -10.93
N LEU A 334 17.17 -22.86 -10.78
CA LEU A 334 16.01 -22.63 -9.91
C LEU A 334 14.82 -23.49 -10.33
N ARG A 335 14.60 -23.70 -11.64
CA ARG A 335 13.60 -24.66 -12.11
C ARG A 335 13.90 -26.09 -11.66
N LYS A 336 15.16 -26.51 -11.75
CA LYS A 336 15.58 -27.88 -11.42
C LYS A 336 15.52 -28.16 -9.91
N LYS A 337 16.00 -27.23 -9.09
CA LYS A 337 16.16 -27.42 -7.63
C LYS A 337 14.95 -26.95 -6.82
N MET A 338 14.36 -25.82 -7.22
CA MET A 338 13.30 -25.14 -6.44
C MET A 338 11.92 -25.24 -7.11
N ASN A 339 11.82 -25.91 -8.27
CA ASN A 339 10.61 -25.97 -9.09
C ASN A 339 10.04 -24.56 -9.41
N LEU A 340 10.94 -23.59 -9.59
CA LEU A 340 10.60 -22.22 -9.91
C LEU A 340 10.65 -22.01 -11.43
N LYS A 341 9.49 -21.75 -12.03
CA LYS A 341 9.40 -21.39 -13.45
C LYS A 341 9.82 -19.92 -13.62
N PRO A 342 10.69 -19.59 -14.58
CA PRO A 342 11.03 -18.21 -14.91
C PRO A 342 9.78 -17.39 -15.22
N ILE A 343 9.76 -16.16 -14.74
CA ILE A 343 8.66 -15.20 -14.88
C ILE A 343 9.19 -13.90 -15.47
N MET A 344 8.36 -13.18 -16.23
CA MET A 344 8.77 -11.90 -16.82
C MET A 344 8.82 -10.77 -15.78
N ARG A 345 7.85 -10.73 -14.87
CA ARG A 345 7.78 -9.77 -13.76
C ARG A 345 7.71 -10.52 -12.45
N MET A 346 8.56 -10.14 -11.50
CA MET A 346 8.58 -10.71 -10.14
C MET A 346 7.21 -10.52 -9.49
N ASN A 347 6.66 -11.58 -8.88
CA ASN A 347 5.42 -11.54 -8.12
C ASN A 347 5.65 -12.06 -6.70
N GLY A 348 4.70 -11.78 -5.79
CA GLY A 348 4.82 -12.16 -4.38
C GLY A 348 5.04 -13.65 -4.15
N ASN A 349 4.38 -14.53 -4.93
CA ASN A 349 4.54 -15.97 -4.79
C ASN A 349 5.95 -16.44 -5.15
N PHE A 350 6.54 -15.89 -6.21
CA PHE A 350 7.92 -16.21 -6.58
C PHE A 350 8.90 -15.62 -5.56
N ALA A 351 8.69 -14.37 -5.12
CA ALA A 351 9.50 -13.72 -4.10
C ALA A 351 9.56 -14.55 -2.80
N ARG A 352 8.42 -15.02 -2.29
CA ARG A 352 8.36 -15.87 -1.08
C ARG A 352 9.14 -17.18 -1.22
N LYS A 353 9.18 -17.78 -2.42
CA LYS A 353 9.93 -19.01 -2.66
C LYS A 353 11.42 -18.76 -2.88
N LEU A 354 11.77 -17.65 -3.54
CA LEU A 354 13.15 -17.26 -3.83
C LEU A 354 13.90 -16.84 -2.55
N MET A 355 13.23 -16.14 -1.64
CA MET A 355 13.83 -15.62 -0.41
C MET A 355 13.83 -16.70 0.68
N THR A 356 14.63 -17.75 0.50
CA THR A 356 14.73 -18.91 1.40
C THR A 356 16.17 -19.40 1.52
N LYS A 357 16.47 -20.10 2.62
CA LYS A 357 17.80 -20.71 2.83
C LYS A 357 18.10 -21.76 1.75
N GLU A 358 17.10 -22.55 1.38
CA GLU A 358 17.22 -23.60 0.37
C GLU A 358 17.54 -23.03 -1.01
N THR A 359 16.97 -21.86 -1.34
CA THR A 359 17.28 -21.19 -2.61
C THR A 359 18.71 -20.69 -2.65
N VAL A 360 19.20 -20.05 -1.58
CA VAL A 360 20.59 -19.57 -1.58
C VAL A 360 21.58 -20.73 -1.68
N GLU A 361 21.31 -21.87 -1.02
CA GLU A 361 22.15 -23.06 -1.19
C GLU A 361 22.16 -23.58 -2.63
N ALA A 362 21.00 -23.61 -3.29
CA ALA A 362 20.93 -23.97 -4.71
C ALA A 362 21.72 -22.98 -5.59
N VAL A 363 21.65 -21.67 -5.31
CA VAL A 363 22.44 -20.67 -6.04
C VAL A 363 23.94 -20.84 -5.79
N CYS A 364 24.35 -21.16 -4.57
CA CYS A 364 25.75 -21.40 -4.22
C CYS A 364 26.39 -22.53 -5.05
N GLU A 365 25.62 -23.52 -5.51
CA GLU A 365 26.13 -24.56 -6.44
C GLU A 365 26.65 -23.99 -7.77
N LEU A 366 26.19 -22.80 -8.17
CA LEU A 366 26.60 -22.10 -9.39
C LEU A 366 27.69 -21.05 -9.18
N VAL A 367 27.88 -20.58 -7.94
CA VAL A 367 28.88 -19.54 -7.62
C VAL A 367 30.27 -20.19 -7.54
N PRO A 368 31.30 -19.68 -8.26
CA PRO A 368 32.62 -20.35 -8.28
C PRO A 368 33.42 -20.25 -6.98
N SER A 369 33.41 -19.08 -6.33
CA SER A 369 34.22 -18.79 -5.14
C SER A 369 33.52 -19.26 -3.86
N GLU A 370 34.19 -20.08 -3.05
CA GLU A 370 33.64 -20.55 -1.76
C GLU A 370 33.44 -19.40 -0.76
N GLU A 371 34.36 -18.42 -0.75
CA GLU A 371 34.23 -17.21 0.06
C GLU A 371 32.95 -16.44 -0.28
N ARG A 372 32.65 -16.27 -1.58
CA ARG A 372 31.42 -15.61 -2.03
C ARG A 372 30.16 -16.40 -1.67
N ARG A 373 30.24 -17.73 -1.63
CA ARG A 373 29.10 -18.57 -1.18
C ARG A 373 28.76 -18.30 0.28
N GLU A 374 29.77 -18.24 1.15
CA GLU A 374 29.56 -17.92 2.58
C GLU A 374 28.98 -16.52 2.77
N ILE A 375 29.50 -15.53 2.06
CA ILE A 375 28.97 -14.16 2.10
C ILE A 375 27.50 -14.13 1.66
N LEU A 376 27.15 -14.83 0.59
CA LEU A 376 25.77 -14.86 0.08
C LEU A 376 24.82 -15.58 1.05
N ARG A 377 25.28 -16.65 1.71
CA ARG A 377 24.55 -17.35 2.78
C ARG A 377 24.31 -16.43 3.97
N GLU A 378 25.32 -15.70 4.41
CA GLU A 378 25.21 -14.74 5.51
C GLU A 378 24.21 -13.63 5.16
N LEU A 379 24.30 -13.06 3.95
CA LEU A 379 23.39 -12.03 3.48
C LEU A 379 21.92 -12.51 3.48
N MET A 380 21.66 -13.71 2.95
CA MET A 380 20.31 -14.29 2.98
C MET A 380 19.87 -14.59 4.41
N HIS A 381 20.76 -15.10 5.26
CA HIS A 381 20.45 -15.38 6.66
C HIS A 381 19.99 -14.13 7.41
N LEU A 382 20.74 -13.02 7.30
CA LEU A 382 20.37 -11.74 7.90
C LEU A 382 19.05 -11.20 7.36
N TYR A 383 18.82 -11.30 6.05
CA TYR A 383 17.52 -10.94 5.47
C TYR A 383 16.37 -11.75 6.10
N LEU A 384 16.54 -13.06 6.27
CA LEU A 384 15.54 -13.93 6.88
C LEU A 384 15.32 -13.67 8.37
N LEU A 385 16.31 -13.14 9.09
CA LEU A 385 16.14 -12.69 10.48
C LEU A 385 15.32 -11.40 10.56
N MET A 386 15.48 -10.50 9.60
CA MET A 386 14.76 -9.22 9.59
C MET A 386 13.34 -9.35 9.01
N LYS A 387 13.15 -10.20 8.00
CA LYS A 387 11.91 -10.31 7.21
C LYS A 387 10.62 -10.48 8.02
N PRO A 388 10.56 -11.32 9.07
CA PRO A 388 9.34 -11.49 9.86
C PRO A 388 8.84 -10.18 10.46
N VAL A 389 9.73 -9.25 10.82
CA VAL A 389 9.38 -8.03 11.55
C VAL A 389 8.46 -7.11 10.74
N TRP A 390 8.69 -6.95 9.44
CA TRP A 390 7.78 -6.15 8.59
C TRP A 390 6.64 -6.96 7.96
N ARG A 391 6.61 -8.29 8.13
CA ARG A 391 5.62 -9.18 7.53
C ARG A 391 4.57 -9.73 8.49
N SER A 392 4.94 -9.96 9.73
CA SER A 392 4.03 -10.43 10.78
C SER A 392 2.88 -9.44 10.99
N THR A 393 1.73 -9.96 11.40
CA THR A 393 0.58 -9.11 11.74
C THR A 393 0.86 -8.41 13.07
N PHE A 394 1.43 -9.14 14.04
CA PHE A 394 1.75 -8.65 15.37
C PHE A 394 3.22 -8.96 15.73
N PRO A 395 4.21 -8.21 15.20
CA PRO A 395 5.63 -8.54 15.38
C PRO A 395 6.09 -8.56 16.85
N ALA A 396 5.50 -7.72 17.70
CA ALA A 396 5.81 -7.69 19.14
C ALA A 396 5.45 -8.99 19.89
N THR A 397 4.51 -9.79 19.37
CA THR A 397 4.09 -11.06 19.97
C THR A 397 4.55 -12.26 19.15
N GLU A 398 4.54 -12.17 17.83
CA GLU A 398 4.92 -13.25 16.91
C GLU A 398 6.43 -13.43 16.79
N CYS A 399 7.22 -12.34 16.86
CA CYS A 399 8.68 -12.37 16.69
C CYS A 399 9.43 -11.32 17.52
N PRO A 400 9.23 -11.24 18.84
CA PRO A 400 9.79 -10.20 19.71
C PRO A 400 11.32 -10.14 19.67
N ASP A 401 12.00 -11.29 19.66
CA ASP A 401 13.47 -11.34 19.61
C ASP A 401 14.02 -10.76 18.31
N LEU A 402 13.36 -11.05 17.19
CA LEU A 402 13.76 -10.52 15.87
C LEU A 402 13.50 -9.02 15.77
N LEU A 403 12.39 -8.54 16.35
CA LEU A 403 12.10 -7.11 16.46
C LEU A 403 13.18 -6.39 17.29
N CYS A 404 13.53 -6.93 18.45
CA CYS A 404 14.56 -6.36 19.33
C CYS A 404 15.95 -6.31 18.65
N GLN A 405 16.30 -7.35 17.88
CA GLN A 405 17.59 -7.45 17.18
C GLN A 405 17.60 -6.77 15.81
N TYR A 406 16.49 -6.15 15.37
CA TYR A 406 16.36 -5.65 14.00
C TYR A 406 17.47 -4.65 13.63
N SER A 407 17.72 -3.66 14.47
CA SER A 407 18.72 -2.61 14.21
C SER A 407 20.15 -3.16 14.12
N PHE A 408 20.48 -4.18 14.93
CA PHE A 408 21.77 -4.85 14.85
C PHE A 408 21.90 -5.65 13.55
N ASN A 409 20.85 -6.41 13.18
CA ASN A 409 20.82 -7.19 11.96
C ASN A 409 20.87 -6.31 10.70
N SER A 410 20.18 -5.16 10.69
CA SER A 410 20.19 -4.23 9.57
C SER A 410 21.55 -3.54 9.42
N GLN A 411 22.21 -3.21 10.52
CA GLN A 411 23.58 -2.70 10.53
C GLN A 411 24.55 -3.72 9.91
N ARG A 412 24.54 -4.97 10.38
CA ARG A 412 25.40 -6.04 9.83
C ARG A 412 25.11 -6.29 8.35
N PHE A 413 23.84 -6.27 7.96
CA PHE A 413 23.43 -6.42 6.56
C PHE A 413 23.99 -5.28 5.69
N ALA A 414 23.87 -4.04 6.14
CA ALA A 414 24.41 -2.87 5.44
C ALA A 414 25.94 -2.91 5.33
N GLU A 415 26.64 -3.35 6.39
CA GLU A 415 28.11 -3.53 6.37
C GLU A 415 28.53 -4.55 5.31
N LEU A 416 27.84 -5.68 5.20
CA LEU A 416 28.10 -6.67 4.14
C LEU A 416 27.85 -6.07 2.75
N LEU A 417 26.77 -5.33 2.55
CA LEU A 417 26.52 -4.68 1.26
C LEU A 417 27.62 -3.68 0.90
N HIS A 418 28.06 -2.89 1.88
CA HIS A 418 29.06 -1.85 1.68
C HIS A 418 30.45 -2.43 1.39
N THR A 419 30.83 -3.54 2.03
CA THR A 419 32.15 -4.16 1.91
C THR A 419 32.19 -5.17 0.76
N GLU A 420 31.36 -6.19 0.85
CA GLU A 420 31.38 -7.35 -0.05
C GLU A 420 30.60 -7.14 -1.35
N PHE A 421 29.70 -6.16 -1.40
CA PHE A 421 28.91 -5.83 -2.59
C PHE A 421 29.09 -4.37 -3.05
N SER A 422 30.21 -3.73 -2.67
CA SER A 422 30.58 -2.35 -3.05
C SER A 422 30.44 -2.10 -4.56
N HIS A 423 30.94 -3.02 -5.39
CA HIS A 423 30.84 -2.96 -6.86
C HIS A 423 29.39 -2.77 -7.38
N ARG A 424 28.39 -3.13 -6.58
CA ARG A 424 26.97 -2.95 -6.88
C ARG A 424 26.34 -1.78 -6.12
N TYR A 425 26.74 -1.49 -4.89
CA TYR A 425 26.05 -0.51 -4.03
C TYR A 425 26.80 0.81 -3.83
N GLU A 426 27.99 0.97 -4.42
CA GLU A 426 28.68 2.26 -4.41
C GLU A 426 27.87 3.32 -5.19
N GLY A 427 27.40 4.35 -4.48
CA GLY A 427 26.64 5.47 -5.05
C GLY A 427 25.18 5.15 -5.39
N LYS A 428 24.69 3.93 -5.13
CA LYS A 428 23.29 3.56 -5.41
C LYS A 428 22.73 2.51 -4.46
N ILE A 429 21.44 2.65 -4.16
CA ILE A 429 20.63 1.67 -3.42
C ILE A 429 19.21 1.67 -4.01
N THR A 430 18.50 0.54 -3.91
CA THR A 430 17.09 0.46 -4.32
C THR A 430 16.18 1.06 -3.25
N ASN A 431 15.01 1.56 -3.65
CA ASN A 431 14.12 2.30 -2.77
C ASN A 431 13.63 1.43 -1.59
N TYR A 432 13.18 0.20 -1.88
CA TYR A 432 12.72 -0.72 -0.84
C TYR A 432 13.85 -1.25 0.05
N LEU A 433 15.06 -1.45 -0.49
CA LEU A 433 16.18 -1.88 0.34
C LEU A 433 16.57 -0.80 1.34
N HIS A 434 16.61 0.47 0.91
CA HIS A 434 16.80 1.60 1.80
C HIS A 434 15.70 1.68 2.87
N LYS A 435 14.42 1.63 2.48
CA LYS A 435 13.29 1.65 3.44
C LYS A 435 13.36 0.52 4.47
N THR A 436 13.71 -0.68 4.02
CA THR A 436 13.83 -1.88 4.87
C THR A 436 14.94 -1.71 5.91
N LEU A 437 16.09 -1.18 5.50
CA LEU A 437 17.25 -1.04 6.38
C LEU A 437 17.15 0.15 7.34
N ALA A 438 16.44 1.20 6.96
CA ALA A 438 16.43 2.47 7.67
C ALA A 438 15.19 2.72 8.56
N HIS A 439 13.99 2.32 8.11
CA HIS A 439 12.75 2.86 8.69
C HIS A 439 11.85 1.82 9.38
N VAL A 440 12.12 0.53 9.22
CA VAL A 440 11.26 -0.53 9.79
C VAL A 440 11.12 -0.40 11.32
N PRO A 441 12.19 -0.20 12.12
CA PRO A 441 12.03 -0.06 13.57
C PRO A 441 11.13 1.10 13.98
N GLU A 442 11.34 2.29 13.40
CA GLU A 442 10.57 3.49 13.70
C GLU A 442 9.08 3.33 13.35
N ILE A 443 8.77 2.70 12.21
CA ILE A 443 7.38 2.43 11.82
C ILE A 443 6.72 1.42 12.75
N ILE A 444 7.42 0.36 13.15
CA ILE A 444 6.86 -0.65 14.06
C ILE A 444 6.62 -0.06 15.45
N GLU A 445 7.52 0.78 15.95
CA GLU A 445 7.34 1.47 17.23
C GLU A 445 6.12 2.41 17.19
N ARG A 446 5.92 3.13 16.08
CA ARG A 446 4.80 4.06 15.91
C ARG A 446 3.46 3.38 15.67
N ASP A 447 3.42 2.39 14.78
CA ASP A 447 2.17 1.83 14.24
C ASP A 447 1.84 0.44 14.82
N GLY A 448 2.79 -0.20 15.51
CA GLY A 448 2.71 -1.55 16.06
C GLY A 448 2.92 -2.67 15.03
N SER A 449 2.70 -2.41 13.74
CA SER A 449 2.85 -3.38 12.65
C SER A 449 3.07 -2.70 11.30
N ILE A 450 3.71 -3.42 10.38
CA ILE A 450 3.75 -3.08 8.94
C ILE A 450 2.92 -4.09 8.14
N GLY A 451 3.07 -5.39 8.44
CA GLY A 451 2.44 -6.47 7.68
C GLY A 451 0.91 -6.46 7.70
N ALA A 452 0.31 -6.01 8.81
CA ALA A 452 -1.14 -5.84 8.92
C ALA A 452 -1.69 -4.74 7.97
N TRP A 453 -0.84 -3.77 7.64
CA TRP A 453 -1.17 -2.57 6.87
C TRP A 453 -0.81 -2.67 5.38
N ALA A 454 -0.38 -3.85 4.94
CA ALA A 454 0.04 -4.11 3.57
C ALA A 454 -1.10 -4.00 2.55
N SER A 455 -0.70 -3.81 1.29
CA SER A 455 -1.58 -3.80 0.11
C SER A 455 -2.13 -5.19 -0.25
N GLU A 456 -1.65 -6.27 0.38
CA GLU A 456 -1.95 -7.67 -0.02
C GLU A 456 -3.44 -8.02 0.00
N GLY A 457 -4.21 -7.46 0.95
CA GLY A 457 -5.67 -7.61 0.98
C GLY A 457 -6.35 -6.92 -0.21
N ASN A 458 -5.86 -5.73 -0.60
CA ASN A 458 -6.34 -5.03 -1.78
C ASN A 458 -5.96 -5.80 -3.04
N GLU A 459 -4.68 -6.13 -3.24
CA GLU A 459 -4.21 -6.88 -4.40
C GLU A 459 -4.92 -8.24 -4.57
N SER A 460 -5.26 -8.92 -3.48
CA SER A 460 -6.09 -10.13 -3.52
C SER A 460 -7.50 -9.86 -4.04
N GLY A 461 -8.09 -8.70 -3.72
CA GLY A 461 -9.35 -8.21 -4.28
C GLY A 461 -9.34 -8.03 -5.80
N ASN A 462 -8.19 -7.76 -6.43
CA ASN A 462 -8.09 -7.66 -7.91
C ASN A 462 -8.43 -8.99 -8.59
N LYS A 463 -8.15 -10.12 -7.93
CA LYS A 463 -8.56 -11.45 -8.41
C LYS A 463 -10.08 -11.60 -8.40
N LEU A 464 -10.76 -11.09 -7.36
CA LEU A 464 -12.21 -11.10 -7.26
C LEU A 464 -12.83 -10.20 -8.33
N PHE A 465 -12.32 -8.98 -8.51
CA PHE A 465 -12.78 -8.07 -9.57
C PHE A 465 -12.79 -8.75 -10.95
N ARG A 466 -11.67 -9.39 -11.34
CA ARG A 466 -11.59 -10.11 -12.64
C ARG A 466 -12.60 -11.25 -12.75
N ARG A 467 -12.84 -11.97 -11.65
CA ARG A 467 -13.81 -13.08 -11.61
C ARG A 467 -15.23 -12.55 -11.73
N PHE A 468 -15.60 -11.56 -10.93
CA PHE A 468 -16.95 -10.98 -10.92
C PHE A 468 -17.27 -10.28 -12.23
N ARG A 469 -16.32 -9.52 -12.79
CA ARG A 469 -16.44 -8.91 -14.12
C ARG A 469 -16.78 -9.93 -15.22
N LYS A 470 -16.27 -11.16 -15.09
CA LYS A 470 -16.50 -12.22 -16.07
C LYS A 470 -17.76 -13.04 -15.80
N MET A 471 -18.05 -13.34 -14.53
CA MET A 471 -19.01 -14.38 -14.14
C MET A 471 -20.26 -13.84 -13.44
N ASN A 472 -20.24 -12.61 -12.94
CA ASN A 472 -21.27 -12.06 -12.06
C ASN A 472 -21.79 -10.67 -12.50
N ALA A 473 -21.30 -10.14 -13.62
CA ALA A 473 -21.68 -8.84 -14.12
C ALA A 473 -22.41 -8.91 -15.47
N ARG A 474 -23.31 -7.97 -15.72
CA ARG A 474 -23.83 -7.68 -17.06
C ARG A 474 -22.66 -7.34 -17.97
N GLN A 475 -22.57 -8.02 -19.12
CA GLN A 475 -21.47 -7.89 -20.06
C GLN A 475 -21.64 -6.66 -20.98
N SER A 476 -21.84 -5.50 -20.37
CA SER A 476 -22.04 -4.20 -21.04
C SER A 476 -21.33 -3.10 -20.27
N LYS A 477 -20.66 -2.19 -20.99
CA LYS A 477 -19.94 -1.04 -20.42
C LYS A 477 -20.77 -0.24 -19.41
N SER A 478 -22.07 -0.04 -19.70
CA SER A 478 -22.94 0.82 -18.88
C SER A 478 -23.24 0.28 -17.48
N TYR A 479 -23.11 -1.04 -17.28
CA TYR A 479 -23.59 -1.73 -16.08
C TYR A 479 -22.53 -2.59 -15.40
N GLU A 480 -21.41 -2.88 -16.07
CA GLU A 480 -20.44 -3.86 -15.56
C GLU A 480 -19.90 -3.46 -14.18
N LEU A 481 -19.54 -2.19 -13.96
CA LEU A 481 -19.04 -1.73 -12.67
C LEU A 481 -20.12 -1.55 -11.59
N GLU A 482 -21.40 -1.58 -11.96
CA GLU A 482 -22.49 -1.51 -10.99
C GLU A 482 -22.78 -2.89 -10.39
N ASP A 483 -22.57 -3.96 -11.17
CA ASP A 483 -22.77 -5.33 -10.72
C ASP A 483 -21.53 -5.94 -10.04
N ILE A 484 -20.34 -5.47 -10.40
CA ILE A 484 -19.05 -5.87 -9.78
C ILE A 484 -18.92 -5.20 -8.43
#